data_AF-K8EDY3-F1
#
_entry.id   AF-K8EDY3-F1
#
_cell.length_a   1.000
_cell.length_b   1.000
_cell.length_c   1.000
_cell.angle_alpha   90.00
_cell.angle_beta   90.00
_cell.angle_gamma   90.00
#
_symmetry.space_group_name_H-M   'P 1'
#
loop_
_entity.id
_entity.type
_entity.pdbx_description
1 polymer ?
#
loop_
_entity_poly.entity_id
_entity_poly.type
_entity_poly.pdbx_seq_one_letter_code
_entity_poly.pdbx_strand_id
1 'polypeptide(L)'
;MKIGQLEKPAFTAFRKDFLALAGEIAGCQVNAGAVWQHIGSSECREQIIKEFIRSMEERYGFAIVLKSPLHDRPGSVEGVVGELYHVFSTMFLVEVINSKIRAGEKHVEV
;
A
#
# COMPACT_ATOMS: atom_id res chain seq x y z
N MET A 1 11.24 7.83 9.33
CA MET A 1 10.24 8.88 9.07
C MET A 1 8.92 8.42 9.68
N LYS A 2 8.23 9.26 10.46
CA LYS A 2 7.08 8.84 11.27
C LYS A 2 5.91 9.81 11.18
N ILE A 3 4.69 9.30 11.30
CA ILE A 3 3.46 10.07 11.54
C ILE A 3 3.04 9.75 12.98
N GLY A 4 3.22 10.68 13.91
CA GLY A 4 3.09 10.38 15.34
C GLY A 4 4.02 9.23 15.75
N GLN A 5 3.45 8.11 16.20
CA GLN A 5 4.19 6.88 16.56
C GLN A 5 4.35 5.88 15.40
N LEU A 6 3.69 6.11 14.26
CA LEU A 6 3.67 5.16 13.15
C LEU A 6 4.91 5.34 12.27
N GLU A 7 5.61 4.23 12.04
CA GLU A 7 6.74 4.18 11.11
C GLU A 7 6.33 3.65 9.75
N LYS A 8 6.94 4.22 8.71
CA LYS A 8 6.82 3.68 7.35
C LYS A 8 7.40 2.26 7.34
N PRO A 9 6.67 1.24 6.84
CA PRO A 9 7.19 -0.10 6.80
C PRO A 9 8.34 -0.17 5.79
N ALA A 10 9.28 -1.08 6.03
CA ALA A 10 10.25 -1.48 5.02
C ALA A 10 9.54 -2.20 3.88
N PHE A 11 10.12 -2.13 2.67
CA PHE A 11 9.55 -2.79 1.49
C PHE A 11 9.37 -4.29 1.70
N THR A 12 10.31 -4.95 2.38
CA THR A 12 10.25 -6.39 2.66
C THR A 12 9.04 -6.77 3.52
N ALA A 13 8.71 -5.96 4.54
CA ALA A 13 7.53 -6.19 5.37
C ALA A 13 6.24 -5.93 4.59
N PHE A 14 6.17 -4.82 3.85
CA PHE A 14 5.03 -4.47 3.00
C PHE A 14 4.74 -5.56 1.95
N ARG A 15 5.79 -6.05 1.29
CA ARG A 15 5.73 -7.17 0.35
C ARG A 15 5.23 -8.45 1.00
N LYS A 16 5.74 -8.78 2.19
CA LYS A 16 5.32 -9.96 2.94
C LYS A 16 3.83 -9.89 3.28
N ASP A 17 3.36 -8.75 3.79
CA ASP A 17 1.95 -8.52 4.14
C ASP A 17 1.07 -8.65 2.89
N PHE A 18 1.49 -8.08 1.75
CA PHE A 18 0.76 -8.19 0.50
C PHE A 18 0.65 -9.64 0.02
N LEU A 19 1.76 -10.38 0.00
CA LEU A 19 1.77 -11.77 -0.48
C LEU A 19 0.94 -12.69 0.42
N ALA A 20 0.92 -12.45 1.74
CA ALA A 20 0.09 -13.18 2.67
C ALA A 20 -1.40 -12.97 2.35
N LEU A 21 -1.84 -11.71 2.27
CA LEU A 21 -3.24 -11.38 1.93
C LEU A 21 -3.63 -11.90 0.55
N ALA A 22 -2.75 -11.75 -0.44
CA ALA A 22 -3.00 -12.26 -1.79
C ALA A 22 -3.19 -13.78 -1.78
N GLY A 23 -2.42 -14.51 -0.96
CA GLY A 23 -2.58 -15.95 -0.83
C GLY A 23 -3.85 -16.37 -0.11
N GLU A 24 -4.28 -15.62 0.90
CA GLU A 24 -5.56 -15.83 1.59
C GLU A 24 -6.75 -15.66 0.65
N ILE A 25 -6.76 -14.60 -0.16
CA ILE A 25 -7.85 -14.30 -1.10
C ILE A 25 -7.83 -15.26 -2.31
N ALA A 26 -6.65 -15.55 -2.86
CA ALA A 26 -6.52 -16.44 -4.01
C ALA A 26 -6.70 -17.93 -3.66
N GLY A 27 -6.67 -18.28 -2.37
CA GLY A 27 -6.74 -19.66 -1.90
C GLY A 27 -5.50 -20.52 -2.25
N CYS A 28 -4.39 -19.88 -2.62
CA CYS A 28 -3.14 -20.55 -2.98
C CYS A 28 -1.92 -19.70 -2.61
N GLN A 29 -0.75 -20.33 -2.52
CA GLN A 29 0.47 -19.58 -2.23
C GLN A 29 0.85 -18.67 -3.41
N VAL A 30 0.87 -17.36 -3.18
CA VAL A 30 1.30 -16.37 -4.18
C VAL A 30 2.79 -16.07 -4.02
N ASN A 31 3.54 -16.25 -5.10
CA ASN A 31 4.96 -15.93 -5.16
C ASN A 31 5.19 -14.58 -5.85
N ALA A 32 6.12 -13.79 -5.33
CA ALA A 32 6.51 -12.51 -5.91
C ALA A 32 6.90 -12.55 -7.41
N GLY A 33 7.56 -13.62 -7.83
CA GLY A 33 7.98 -13.81 -9.22
C GLY A 33 6.86 -14.30 -10.13
N ALA A 34 5.69 -14.64 -9.60
CA ALA A 34 4.56 -15.11 -10.41
C ALA A 34 4.04 -13.98 -11.30
N VAL A 35 3.52 -14.37 -12.47
CA VAL A 35 2.83 -13.45 -13.38
C VAL A 35 1.54 -12.99 -12.71
N TRP A 36 1.37 -11.68 -12.55
CA TRP A 36 0.24 -11.10 -11.83
C TRP A 36 -1.10 -11.53 -12.42
N GLN A 37 -1.21 -11.53 -13.74
CA GLN A 37 -2.44 -11.90 -14.44
C GLN A 37 -2.83 -13.38 -14.29
N HIS A 38 -1.94 -14.22 -13.75
CA HIS A 38 -2.24 -15.62 -13.43
C HIS A 38 -2.73 -15.80 -11.98
N ILE A 39 -2.73 -14.75 -11.17
CA ILE A 39 -3.29 -14.78 -9.82
C ILE A 39 -4.79 -14.59 -9.94
N GLY A 40 -5.53 -15.69 -10.06
CA GLY A 40 -7.00 -15.69 -10.10
C GLY A 40 -7.63 -14.93 -11.28
N SER A 41 -8.88 -14.54 -11.13
CA SER A 41 -9.60 -13.68 -12.08
C SER A 41 -9.25 -12.19 -11.89
N SER A 42 -9.70 -11.33 -12.81
CA SER A 42 -9.51 -9.87 -12.67
C SER A 42 -10.18 -9.33 -11.41
N GLU A 43 -11.37 -9.83 -11.07
CA GLU A 43 -12.12 -9.48 -9.86
C GLU A 43 -11.36 -9.91 -8.59
N CYS A 44 -10.75 -11.10 -8.60
CA CYS A 44 -9.90 -11.58 -7.51
C CYS A 44 -8.71 -10.64 -7.29
N ARG A 45 -8.01 -10.25 -8.36
CA ARG A 45 -6.90 -9.30 -8.30
C ARG A 45 -7.34 -7.93 -7.82
N GLU A 46 -8.48 -7.45 -8.28
CA GLU A 46 -9.05 -6.19 -7.82
C GLU A 46 -9.38 -6.25 -6.31
N GLN A 47 -9.96 -7.35 -5.84
CA GLN A 47 -10.23 -7.57 -4.42
C GLN A 47 -8.95 -7.57 -3.59
N ILE A 48 -7.87 -8.24 -4.05
CA ILE A 48 -6.56 -8.23 -3.38
C ILE A 48 -6.05 -6.80 -3.21
N ILE A 49 -6.08 -5.99 -4.28
CA ILE A 49 -5.61 -4.60 -4.24
C ILE A 49 -6.46 -3.76 -3.29
N LYS A 50 -7.80 -3.88 -3.36
CA LYS A 50 -8.72 -3.12 -2.51
C LYS A 50 -8.57 -3.45 -1.04
N GLU A 51 -8.56 -4.73 -0.68
CA GLU A 51 -8.41 -5.17 0.71
C GLU A 51 -7.04 -4.77 1.28
N PHE A 52 -5.99 -4.86 0.46
CA PHE A 52 -4.66 -4.43 0.89
C PHE A 52 -4.61 -2.92 1.16
N ILE A 53 -5.17 -2.11 0.26
CA ILE A 53 -5.27 -0.66 0.44
C ILE A 53 -6.08 -0.35 1.71
N ARG A 54 -7.26 -0.95 1.86
CA ARG A 54 -8.12 -0.74 3.03
C ARG A 54 -7.37 -1.02 4.34
N SER A 55 -6.68 -2.16 4.43
CA SER A 55 -5.85 -2.51 5.60
C SER A 55 -4.76 -1.46 5.88
N MET A 56 -4.14 -0.91 4.84
CA MET A 56 -3.12 0.13 5.00
C MET A 56 -3.73 1.48 5.41
N GLU A 57 -4.86 1.87 4.84
CA GLU A 57 -5.57 3.10 5.20
C GLU A 57 -6.04 3.05 6.66
N GLU A 58 -6.59 1.92 7.11
CA GLU A 58 -6.98 1.69 8.51
C GLU A 58 -5.77 1.76 9.45
N ARG A 59 -4.63 1.19 9.06
CA ARG A 59 -3.41 1.17 9.87
C ARG A 59 -2.74 2.54 9.97
N TYR A 60 -2.77 3.33 8.90
CA TYR A 60 -1.99 4.56 8.80
C TYR A 60 -2.81 5.85 8.88
N GLY A 61 -4.15 5.77 8.78
CA GLY A 61 -5.05 6.91 8.96
C GLY A 61 -5.05 7.91 7.81
N PHE A 62 -4.68 7.50 6.60
CA PHE A 62 -4.76 8.33 5.39
C PHE A 62 -5.20 7.51 4.19
N ALA A 63 -5.85 8.16 3.21
CA ALA A 63 -6.31 7.53 1.99
C ALA A 63 -5.17 7.29 0.98
N ILE A 64 -5.19 6.15 0.30
CA ILE A 64 -4.25 5.79 -0.77
C ILE A 64 -4.99 5.90 -2.10
N VAL A 65 -4.56 6.85 -2.93
CA VAL A 65 -5.16 7.08 -4.25
C VAL A 65 -4.28 6.47 -5.34
N LEU A 66 -4.81 5.46 -6.02
CA LEU A 66 -4.17 4.89 -7.21
C LEU A 66 -4.46 5.77 -8.44
N LYS A 67 -3.44 6.01 -9.27
CA LYS A 67 -3.60 6.74 -10.54
C LYS A 67 -4.24 5.90 -11.63
N SER A 68 -4.05 4.59 -11.58
CA SER A 68 -4.60 3.63 -12.54
C SER A 68 -4.91 2.30 -11.83
N PRO A 69 -5.89 1.53 -12.32
CA PRO A 69 -6.16 0.21 -11.79
C PRO A 69 -4.95 -0.70 -11.94
N LEU A 70 -4.66 -1.47 -10.90
CA LEU A 70 -3.52 -2.40 -10.89
C LEU A 70 -3.92 -3.85 -11.16
N HIS A 71 -5.23 -4.16 -11.16
CA HIS A 71 -5.71 -5.52 -11.30
C HIS A 71 -5.34 -6.17 -12.63
N ASP A 72 -5.15 -5.40 -13.72
CA ASP A 72 -4.70 -5.92 -15.02
C ASP A 72 -3.30 -5.42 -15.43
N ARG A 73 -2.51 -4.93 -14.47
CA ARG A 73 -1.14 -4.50 -14.75
C ARG A 73 -0.31 -5.67 -15.30
N PRO A 74 0.40 -5.50 -16.43
CA PRO A 74 1.27 -6.56 -16.94
C PRO A 74 2.50 -6.75 -16.05
N GLY A 75 2.97 -7.99 -15.96
CA GLY A 75 4.24 -8.33 -15.31
C GLY A 75 4.08 -9.18 -14.05
N SER A 76 5.03 -9.06 -13.13
CA SER A 76 5.08 -9.88 -11.92
C SER A 76 4.31 -9.27 -10.76
N VAL A 77 3.96 -10.12 -9.78
CA VAL A 77 3.42 -9.69 -8.48
C VAL A 77 4.35 -8.66 -7.82
N GLU A 78 5.66 -8.88 -7.85
CA GLU A 78 6.66 -7.93 -7.32
C GLU A 78 6.50 -6.53 -7.94
N GLY A 79 6.22 -6.45 -9.25
CA GLY A 79 6.03 -5.19 -9.94
C GLY A 79 4.79 -4.42 -9.47
N VAL A 80 3.71 -5.13 -9.16
CA VAL A 80 2.48 -4.56 -8.58
C VAL A 80 2.73 -4.08 -7.15
N VAL A 81 3.39 -4.90 -6.33
CA VAL A 81 3.78 -4.55 -4.96
C VAL A 81 4.69 -3.33 -4.93
N GLY A 82 5.66 -3.26 -5.85
CA GLY A 82 6.58 -2.12 -5.98
C GLY A 82 5.87 -0.81 -6.27
N GLU A 83 4.90 -0.83 -7.18
CA GLU A 83 4.10 0.36 -7.50
C GLU A 83 3.20 0.77 -6.33
N LEU A 84 2.50 -0.18 -5.70
CA LEU A 84 1.71 0.09 -4.50
C LEU A 84 2.56 0.71 -3.39
N TYR A 85 3.75 0.16 -3.16
CA TYR A 85 4.67 0.66 -2.15
C TYR A 85 5.19 2.07 -2.49
N HIS A 86 5.39 2.38 -3.78
CA HIS A 86 5.73 3.73 -4.21
C HIS A 86 4.60 4.71 -3.92
N VAL A 87 3.36 4.40 -4.33
CA VAL A 87 2.20 5.26 -4.05
C VAL A 87 2.03 5.46 -2.54
N PHE A 88 2.08 4.38 -1.77
CA PHE A 88 2.02 4.43 -0.31
C PHE A 88 3.14 5.31 0.27
N SER A 89 4.38 5.16 -0.19
CA SER A 89 5.52 5.94 0.32
C SER A 89 5.37 7.43 0.03
N THR A 90 4.83 7.79 -1.14
CA THR A 90 4.52 9.20 -1.47
C THR A 90 3.44 9.74 -0.54
N MET A 91 2.33 9.02 -0.35
CA MET A 91 1.24 9.45 0.54
C MET A 91 1.71 9.57 2.00
N PHE A 92 2.50 8.61 2.48
CA PHE A 92 3.09 8.65 3.80
C PHE A 92 3.98 9.89 3.99
N LEU A 93 4.78 10.26 2.98
CA LEU A 93 5.61 11.48 3.04
C LEU A 93 4.76 12.75 3.09
N VAL A 94 3.71 12.83 2.28
CA VAL A 94 2.76 13.96 2.32
C VAL A 94 2.15 14.08 3.71
N GLU A 95 1.75 12.96 4.32
CA GLU A 95 1.13 13.01 5.65
C GLU A 95 2.12 13.33 6.76
N VAL A 96 3.39 12.95 6.63
CA VAL A 96 4.47 13.41 7.53
C VAL A 96 4.62 14.92 7.45
N ILE A 97 4.59 15.49 6.24
CA ILE A 97 4.69 16.94 6.03
C ILE A 97 3.48 17.63 6.67
N ASN A 98 2.26 17.16 6.39
CA ASN A 98 1.03 17.70 6.96
C ASN A 98 1.07 17.64 8.50
N SER A 99 1.53 16.52 9.07
CA SER A 99 1.68 16.36 10.51
C SER A 99 2.67 17.36 11.12
N LYS A 100 3.76 17.69 10.41
CA LYS A 100 4.73 18.70 10.86
C LYS A 100 4.15 20.12 10.78
N ILE A 101 3.42 20.44 9.72
CA ILE A 101 2.74 21.73 9.55
C ILE A 101 1.75 21.94 10.70
N ARG A 102 0.85 20.98 10.94
CA ARG A 102 -0.14 21.04 12.04
C ARG A 102 0.50 21.13 13.43
N ALA A 103 1.69 20.54 13.62
CA ALA A 103 2.43 20.67 14.87
C ALA A 103 3.10 22.03 15.03
N GLY A 104 3.61 22.61 13.93
CA GLY A 104 4.21 23.94 13.89
C GLY A 104 3.19 25.09 14.02
N GLU A 105 1.96 24.90 13.53
CA GLU A 105 0.85 25.85 13.69
C GLU A 105 0.40 26.04 15.16
N LYS A 106 0.77 25.14 16.08
CA LYS A 106 0.50 25.32 17.52
C LYS A 106 1.38 26.39 18.20
N HIS A 107 2.26 27.10 17.47
CA HIS A 107 3.16 28.13 18.00
C HIS A 107 3.00 29.51 17.35
N VAL A 108 1.80 29.84 16.86
CA VAL A 108 1.47 31.22 16.49
C VAL A 108 0.35 31.71 17.40
N GLU A 109 0.73 32.15 18.61
CA GLU A 109 -0.02 33.18 19.30
C GLU A 109 0.24 34.49 18.55
N VAL A 110 -0.83 35.10 18.04
CA VAL A 110 -0.84 36.47 17.49
C VAL A 110 -1.00 37.46 18.63
#